data_AF-A0A1B6HDP9-F1
#
_entry.id   AF-A0A1B6HDP9-F1
#
_cell.length_a   1.000
_cell.length_b   1.000
_cell.length_c   1.000
_cell.angle_alpha   90.00
_cell.angle_beta   90.00
_cell.angle_gamma   90.00
#
_symmetry.space_group_name_H-M   'P 1'
#
loop_
_entity.id
_entity.type
_entity.pdbx_description
1 polymer ?
#
loop_
_entity_poly.entity_id
_entity_poly.type
_entity_poly.pdbx_seq_one_letter_code
_entity_poly.pdbx_strand_id
1 'polypeptide(L)'
;LTNLDSRITEGDTIISIANDLCSVTESKTLYGGDMMTTTKIIKKMATKMSADIATFPDPRQREAIVTELLHGVVKTSSNLLDSSQLASWRDLTHKEQMRVATSLLVGLEENSFLLAETVIREKTVTHSVKNILLSVRVLELRNVGAEVFPAPGTVDQWGGGGGGSSVGGGNWIRLEREALMENSEGGLVRLVLVAFDRLEEILQVEAPNATRLINSKVISASLGKGRHIQLSDPVTICLRHIRTDNVTNPVCVFWDYTMSSWSEEGCRVESTNLTHTICKCDHLTNFAILMDVQATYLPPNHARALQVITYIGCIISVVCLILAIITFQLFRGLKSDRTTIHKNLCVCLLVAEVLFLAGIGQTDQAILCGVVAGLLHFFFLCAFAWMFLEGFQLYVMLIEVFEAEKSRIRWYYLFAYGAPLIIVAISCFIDPYSYGTDRYCWLRADNFFIFSFVGPVIAVILANLVFLSMAIYMMCRHANASVSMKSKEHSRLASASGEEENALQNKLLSHLAWLRGAI
;
A
#
# COMPACT_ATOMS: atom_id res chain seq x y z
N LEU A 1 -15.04 -36.93 -6.53
CA LEU A 1 -13.78 -36.71 -7.28
C LEU A 1 -12.84 -37.91 -7.20
N THR A 2 -12.63 -38.52 -6.04
CA THR A 2 -11.83 -39.76 -5.89
C THR A 2 -12.33 -40.93 -6.77
N ASN A 3 -13.64 -41.13 -6.87
CA ASN A 3 -14.24 -42.11 -7.79
C ASN A 3 -13.98 -41.77 -9.28
N LEU A 4 -13.91 -40.49 -9.65
CA LEU A 4 -13.57 -40.09 -11.02
C LEU A 4 -12.07 -40.35 -11.32
N ASP A 5 -11.19 -40.17 -10.32
CA ASP A 5 -9.77 -40.49 -10.46
C ASP A 5 -9.52 -42.01 -10.67
N SER A 6 -10.31 -42.87 -10.01
CA SER A 6 -10.21 -44.32 -10.19
C SER A 6 -10.80 -44.79 -11.52
N ARG A 7 -11.89 -44.16 -11.99
CA ARG A 7 -12.51 -44.45 -13.30
C ARG A 7 -11.57 -44.21 -14.49
N ILE A 8 -10.61 -43.28 -14.38
CA ILE A 8 -9.56 -43.11 -15.40
C ILE A 8 -8.74 -44.39 -15.55
N THR A 9 -8.43 -45.07 -14.44
CA THR A 9 -7.66 -46.32 -14.44
C THR A 9 -8.50 -47.56 -14.75
N GLU A 10 -9.81 -47.51 -14.50
CA GLU A 10 -10.74 -48.64 -14.66
C GLU A 10 -11.31 -48.82 -16.08
N GLY A 11 -11.01 -47.90 -17.02
CA GLY A 11 -11.29 -48.10 -18.45
C GLY A 11 -12.44 -47.27 -19.03
N ASP A 12 -13.03 -46.35 -18.26
CA ASP A 12 -14.07 -45.45 -18.77
C ASP A 12 -13.56 -44.52 -19.88
N THR A 13 -14.48 -44.12 -20.77
CA THR A 13 -14.19 -43.15 -21.84
C THR A 13 -13.79 -41.80 -21.25
N ILE A 14 -12.66 -41.24 -21.69
CA ILE A 14 -12.14 -39.99 -21.15
C ILE A 14 -13.14 -38.83 -21.29
N ILE A 15 -13.95 -38.83 -22.35
CA ILE A 15 -14.98 -37.82 -22.60
C ILE A 15 -16.08 -37.84 -21.53
N SER A 16 -16.55 -39.02 -21.11
CA SER A 16 -17.55 -39.10 -20.03
C SER A 16 -16.99 -38.57 -18.72
N ILE A 17 -15.72 -38.88 -18.42
CA ILE A 17 -15.03 -38.36 -17.23
C ILE A 17 -14.91 -36.84 -17.29
N ALA A 18 -14.55 -36.27 -18.45
CA ALA A 18 -14.44 -34.81 -18.63
C ALA A 18 -15.78 -34.11 -18.42
N ASN A 19 -16.88 -34.67 -18.95
CA ASN A 19 -18.23 -34.14 -18.79
C ASN A 19 -18.73 -34.23 -17.33
N ASP A 20 -18.50 -35.37 -16.66
CA ASP A 20 -18.81 -35.54 -15.25
C ASP A 20 -18.01 -34.55 -14.38
N LEU A 21 -16.72 -34.37 -14.67
CA LEU A 21 -15.85 -33.44 -13.97
C LEU A 21 -16.31 -31.99 -14.13
N CYS A 22 -16.69 -31.61 -15.35
CA CYS A 22 -17.28 -30.31 -15.63
C CYS A 22 -18.57 -30.09 -14.82
N SER A 23 -19.50 -31.06 -14.82
CA SER A 23 -20.76 -30.97 -14.09
C SER A 23 -20.56 -30.85 -12.57
N VAL A 24 -19.61 -31.62 -12.01
CA VAL A 24 -19.27 -31.57 -10.59
C VAL A 24 -18.66 -30.22 -10.20
N THR A 25 -17.73 -29.69 -10.99
CA THR A 25 -17.06 -28.41 -10.69
C THR A 25 -17.97 -27.20 -10.89
N GLU A 26 -19.00 -27.30 -11.73
CA GLU A 26 -20.00 -26.25 -11.94
C GLU A 26 -21.04 -26.20 -10.81
N SER A 27 -21.46 -27.36 -10.30
CA SER A 27 -22.58 -27.46 -9.36
C SER A 27 -22.18 -27.47 -7.89
N LYS A 28 -20.94 -27.84 -7.55
CA LYS A 28 -20.49 -28.00 -6.16
C LYS A 28 -19.41 -27.01 -5.78
N THR A 29 -19.51 -26.50 -4.56
CA THR A 29 -18.38 -25.85 -3.87
C THR A 29 -17.33 -26.92 -3.58
N LEU A 30 -16.11 -26.67 -4.03
CA LEU A 30 -15.00 -27.59 -3.84
C LEU A 30 -14.25 -27.26 -2.54
N TYR A 31 -13.39 -28.16 -2.09
CA TYR A 31 -12.41 -27.89 -1.04
C TYR A 31 -10.98 -27.90 -1.60
N GLY A 32 -9.98 -27.46 -0.83
CA GLY A 32 -8.58 -27.49 -1.29
C GLY A 32 -8.12 -28.85 -1.83
N GLY A 33 -8.52 -29.96 -1.18
CA GLY A 33 -8.24 -31.32 -1.65
C GLY A 33 -8.88 -31.68 -3.00
N ASP A 34 -10.04 -31.10 -3.28
CA ASP A 34 -10.75 -31.29 -4.55
C ASP A 34 -10.05 -30.53 -5.69
N MET A 35 -9.45 -29.36 -5.40
CA MET A 35 -8.64 -28.60 -6.37
C MET A 35 -7.40 -29.41 -6.81
N MET A 36 -6.70 -30.01 -5.84
CA MET A 36 -5.57 -30.90 -6.10
C MET A 36 -5.99 -32.11 -6.95
N THR A 37 -7.12 -32.73 -6.60
CA THR A 37 -7.60 -33.92 -7.30
C THR A 37 -8.06 -33.59 -8.73
N THR A 38 -8.77 -32.48 -8.91
CA THR A 38 -9.30 -32.05 -10.22
C THR A 38 -8.17 -31.74 -11.20
N THR A 39 -7.17 -30.97 -10.78
CA THR A 39 -6.00 -30.64 -11.63
C THR A 39 -5.17 -31.87 -12.00
N LYS A 40 -5.04 -32.83 -11.07
CA LYS A 40 -4.44 -34.14 -11.35
C LYS A 40 -5.22 -34.96 -12.37
N ILE A 41 -6.56 -34.98 -12.27
CA ILE A 41 -7.45 -35.65 -13.23
C ILE A 41 -7.27 -35.03 -14.62
N ILE A 42 -7.27 -33.70 -14.76
CA ILE A 42 -7.04 -32.99 -16.04
C ILE A 42 -5.75 -33.44 -16.71
N LYS A 43 -4.64 -33.50 -15.96
CA LYS A 43 -3.35 -33.96 -16.48
C LYS A 43 -3.36 -35.43 -16.88
N LYS A 44 -3.97 -36.30 -16.07
CA LYS A 44 -4.12 -37.73 -16.40
C LYS A 44 -4.96 -37.94 -17.66
N MET A 45 -6.02 -37.14 -17.86
CA MET A 45 -6.83 -37.20 -19.07
C MET A 45 -6.01 -36.89 -20.32
N ALA A 46 -5.12 -35.88 -20.27
CA ALA A 46 -4.21 -35.59 -21.37
C ALA A 46 -3.29 -36.78 -21.68
N THR A 47 -2.62 -37.33 -20.66
CA THR A 47 -1.71 -38.46 -20.83
C THR A 47 -2.42 -39.69 -21.40
N LYS A 48 -3.61 -40.01 -20.89
CA LYS A 48 -4.39 -41.16 -21.36
C LYS A 48 -4.91 -40.93 -22.79
N MET A 49 -5.42 -39.74 -23.10
CA MET A 49 -5.89 -39.40 -24.44
C MET A 49 -4.75 -39.47 -25.46
N SER A 50 -3.54 -39.02 -25.09
CA SER A 50 -2.35 -39.15 -25.92
C SER A 50 -2.03 -40.59 -26.31
N ALA A 51 -2.35 -41.57 -25.45
CA ALA A 51 -2.18 -42.99 -25.75
C ALA A 51 -3.34 -43.53 -26.60
N ASP A 52 -4.58 -43.16 -26.24
CA ASP A 52 -5.80 -43.63 -26.91
C ASP A 52 -5.93 -43.07 -28.33
N ILE A 53 -5.34 -41.90 -28.62
CA ILE A 53 -5.43 -41.21 -29.92
C ILE A 53 -4.97 -42.08 -31.09
N ALA A 54 -4.00 -42.99 -30.85
CA ALA A 54 -3.45 -43.88 -31.86
C ALA A 54 -4.42 -45.01 -32.25
N THR A 55 -5.40 -45.31 -31.39
CA THR A 55 -6.37 -46.39 -31.60
C THR A 55 -7.50 -46.03 -32.56
N PHE A 56 -7.79 -44.73 -32.72
CA PHE A 56 -8.85 -44.26 -33.61
C PHE A 56 -8.35 -44.22 -35.05
N PRO A 57 -8.90 -44.98 -36.01
CA PRO A 57 -8.36 -45.00 -37.38
C PRO A 57 -8.64 -43.72 -38.16
N ASP A 58 -9.79 -43.07 -37.94
CA ASP A 58 -10.20 -41.89 -38.70
C ASP A 58 -9.65 -40.57 -38.10
N PRO A 59 -8.88 -39.76 -38.86
CA PRO A 59 -8.36 -38.49 -38.39
C PRO A 59 -9.46 -37.47 -38.04
N ARG A 60 -10.62 -37.48 -38.71
CA ARG A 60 -11.72 -36.56 -38.38
C ARG A 60 -12.35 -36.92 -37.04
N GLN A 61 -12.52 -38.22 -36.79
CA GLN A 61 -12.99 -38.72 -35.51
C GLN A 61 -12.01 -38.38 -34.38
N ARG A 62 -10.70 -38.55 -34.58
CA ARG A 62 -9.66 -38.13 -33.61
C ARG A 62 -9.81 -36.66 -33.23
N GLU A 63 -9.87 -35.80 -34.24
CA GLU A 63 -9.99 -34.36 -34.06
C GLU A 63 -11.26 -33.99 -33.27
N ALA A 64 -12.41 -34.57 -33.63
CA ALA A 64 -13.69 -34.30 -32.95
C ALA A 64 -13.67 -34.71 -31.47
N ILE A 65 -13.14 -35.90 -31.16
CA ILE A 65 -13.05 -36.41 -29.78
C ILE A 65 -12.12 -35.54 -28.95
N VAL A 66 -10.94 -35.17 -29.49
CA VAL A 66 -9.98 -34.33 -28.76
C VAL A 66 -10.47 -32.90 -28.59
N THR A 67 -11.21 -32.36 -29.57
CA THR A 67 -11.88 -31.06 -29.45
C THR A 67 -12.90 -31.08 -28.29
N GLU A 68 -13.70 -32.13 -28.20
CA GLU A 68 -14.70 -32.28 -27.13
C GLU A 68 -14.03 -32.43 -25.75
N LEU A 69 -12.94 -33.21 -25.67
CA LEU A 69 -12.13 -33.29 -24.44
C LEU A 69 -11.63 -31.90 -24.02
N LEU A 70 -11.07 -31.15 -24.97
CA LEU A 70 -10.52 -29.82 -24.70
C LEU A 70 -11.60 -28.87 -24.20
N HIS A 71 -12.80 -28.89 -24.79
CA HIS A 71 -13.93 -28.09 -24.31
C HIS A 71 -14.29 -28.42 -22.85
N GLY A 72 -14.39 -29.71 -22.51
CA GLY A 72 -14.66 -30.16 -21.14
C GLY A 72 -13.56 -29.73 -20.16
N VAL A 73 -12.30 -29.83 -20.56
CA VAL A 73 -11.14 -29.40 -19.76
C VAL A 73 -11.16 -27.89 -19.55
N VAL A 74 -11.32 -27.09 -20.61
CA VAL A 74 -11.35 -25.62 -20.51
C VAL A 74 -12.50 -25.14 -19.62
N LYS A 75 -13.69 -25.75 -19.76
CA LYS A 75 -14.85 -25.41 -18.91
C LYS A 75 -14.58 -25.78 -17.46
N THR A 76 -14.03 -26.97 -17.19
CA THR A 76 -13.61 -27.38 -15.84
C THR A 76 -12.58 -26.40 -15.26
N SER A 77 -11.54 -26.07 -16.01
CA SER A 77 -10.51 -25.09 -15.60
C SER A 77 -11.11 -23.72 -15.30
N SER A 78 -12.05 -23.25 -16.12
CA SER A 78 -12.76 -21.99 -15.88
C SER A 78 -13.62 -22.06 -14.61
N ASN A 79 -14.26 -23.19 -14.31
CA ASN A 79 -15.02 -23.36 -13.07
C ASN A 79 -14.11 -23.28 -11.84
N LEU A 80 -12.90 -23.85 -11.89
CA LEU A 80 -11.93 -23.75 -10.80
C LEU A 80 -11.48 -22.31 -10.55
N LEU A 81 -11.40 -21.48 -11.60
CA LEU A 81 -11.08 -20.05 -11.48
C LEU A 81 -12.30 -19.19 -11.11
N ASP A 82 -13.47 -19.78 -10.86
CA ASP A 82 -14.65 -18.99 -10.48
C ASP A 82 -14.46 -18.27 -9.14
N SER A 83 -14.99 -17.06 -9.04
CA SER A 83 -15.08 -16.30 -7.79
C SER A 83 -15.68 -17.10 -6.63
N SER A 84 -16.62 -18.01 -6.92
CA SER A 84 -17.24 -18.89 -5.91
C SER A 84 -16.26 -19.91 -5.32
N GLN A 85 -15.20 -20.26 -6.04
CA GLN A 85 -14.20 -21.24 -5.64
C GLN A 85 -12.98 -20.60 -4.97
N LEU A 86 -12.92 -19.27 -4.85
CA LEU A 86 -11.78 -18.56 -4.24
C LEU A 86 -11.54 -18.98 -2.78
N ALA A 87 -12.61 -19.30 -2.04
CA ALA A 87 -12.50 -19.83 -0.68
C ALA A 87 -11.75 -21.18 -0.66
N SER A 88 -12.07 -22.07 -1.60
CA SER A 88 -11.45 -23.38 -1.75
C SER A 88 -9.96 -23.31 -2.12
N TRP A 89 -9.54 -22.27 -2.85
CA TRP A 89 -8.12 -21.99 -3.09
C TRP A 89 -7.40 -21.50 -1.84
N ARG A 90 -8.09 -20.74 -0.97
CA ARG A 90 -7.56 -20.26 0.31
C ARG A 90 -7.47 -21.35 1.38
N ASP A 91 -8.13 -22.49 1.19
CA ASP A 91 -7.96 -23.68 2.04
C ASP A 91 -6.58 -24.32 1.88
N LEU A 92 -5.88 -24.05 0.77
CA LEU A 92 -4.54 -24.57 0.49
C LEU A 92 -3.46 -23.66 1.08
N THR A 93 -2.34 -24.24 1.50
CA THR A 93 -1.14 -23.44 1.80
C THR A 93 -0.62 -22.77 0.53
N HIS A 94 0.12 -21.65 0.64
CA HIS A 94 0.66 -20.92 -0.51
C HIS A 94 1.43 -21.84 -1.47
N LYS A 95 2.31 -22.70 -0.93
CA LYS A 95 3.07 -23.68 -1.71
C LYS A 95 2.18 -24.69 -2.44
N GLU A 96 1.10 -25.16 -1.81
CA GLU A 96 0.13 -26.05 -2.44
C GLU A 96 -0.66 -25.31 -3.53
N GLN A 97 -1.07 -24.07 -3.27
CA GLN A 97 -1.76 -23.22 -4.22
C GLN A 97 -0.93 -23.04 -5.50
N MET A 98 0.36 -22.69 -5.38
CA MET A 98 1.27 -22.56 -6.52
C MET A 98 1.40 -23.89 -7.28
N ARG A 99 1.53 -25.02 -6.58
CA ARG A 99 1.65 -26.34 -7.21
C ARG A 99 0.37 -26.75 -7.97
N VAL A 100 -0.79 -26.48 -7.40
CA VAL A 100 -2.10 -26.79 -8.02
C VAL A 100 -2.34 -25.90 -9.22
N ALA A 101 -2.06 -24.60 -9.11
CA ALA A 101 -2.16 -23.67 -10.24
C ALA A 101 -1.18 -24.03 -11.36
N THR A 102 0.08 -24.39 -11.05
CA THR A 102 1.04 -24.94 -12.01
C THR A 102 0.48 -26.20 -12.70
N SER A 103 -0.10 -27.13 -11.95
CA SER A 103 -0.68 -28.35 -12.52
C SER A 103 -1.88 -28.06 -13.42
N LEU A 104 -2.67 -27.03 -13.11
CA LEU A 104 -3.78 -26.56 -13.95
C LEU A 104 -3.28 -26.00 -15.28
N LEU A 105 -2.29 -25.11 -15.25
CA LEU A 105 -1.67 -24.50 -16.43
C LEU A 105 -1.08 -25.58 -17.35
N VAL A 106 -0.29 -26.49 -16.78
CA VAL A 106 0.32 -27.60 -17.51
C VAL A 106 -0.73 -28.53 -18.10
N GLY A 107 -1.77 -28.88 -17.33
CA GLY A 107 -2.84 -29.76 -17.80
C GLY A 107 -3.64 -29.14 -18.95
N LEU A 108 -3.89 -27.83 -18.90
CA LEU A 108 -4.58 -27.11 -19.98
C LEU A 108 -3.72 -27.02 -21.25
N GLU A 109 -2.43 -26.73 -21.11
CA GLU A 109 -1.46 -26.69 -22.19
C GLU A 109 -1.33 -28.05 -22.89
N GLU A 110 -1.13 -29.14 -22.13
CA GLU A 110 -1.02 -30.49 -22.67
C GLU A 110 -2.27 -30.91 -23.46
N ASN A 111 -3.47 -30.67 -22.93
CA ASN A 111 -4.72 -30.98 -23.65
C ASN A 111 -4.89 -30.11 -24.92
N SER A 112 -4.41 -28.86 -24.90
CA SER A 112 -4.49 -27.96 -26.06
C SER A 112 -3.57 -28.42 -27.19
N PHE A 113 -2.37 -28.89 -26.86
CA PHE A 113 -1.43 -29.43 -27.84
C PHE A 113 -1.87 -30.77 -28.41
N LEU A 114 -2.57 -31.62 -27.65
CA LEU A 114 -3.20 -32.81 -28.21
C LEU A 114 -4.13 -32.47 -29.39
N LEU A 115 -4.93 -31.40 -29.27
CA LEU A 115 -5.76 -30.94 -30.38
C LEU A 115 -4.90 -30.43 -31.54
N ALA A 116 -3.91 -29.58 -31.26
CA ALA A 116 -3.02 -29.03 -32.28
C ALA A 116 -2.27 -30.12 -33.08
N GLU A 117 -1.96 -31.25 -32.45
CA GLU A 117 -1.31 -32.40 -33.09
C GLU A 117 -2.26 -33.22 -33.96
N THR A 118 -3.55 -33.32 -33.60
CA THR A 118 -4.55 -34.02 -34.45
C THR A 118 -4.90 -33.27 -35.72
N VAL A 119 -4.75 -31.95 -35.73
CA VAL A 119 -5.12 -31.11 -36.85
C VAL A 119 -3.99 -31.10 -37.89
N ILE A 120 -4.31 -31.57 -39.09
CA ILE A 120 -3.35 -31.77 -40.19
C ILE A 120 -3.34 -30.63 -41.22
N ARG A 121 -4.21 -29.64 -41.09
CA ARG A 121 -4.41 -28.54 -42.04
C ARG A 121 -4.61 -27.22 -41.30
N GLU A 122 -4.48 -26.11 -42.01
CA GLU A 122 -4.73 -24.79 -41.43
C GLU A 122 -6.11 -24.74 -40.76
N LYS A 123 -6.13 -24.44 -39.46
CA LYS A 123 -7.36 -24.34 -38.66
C LYS A 123 -7.11 -23.52 -37.40
N THR A 124 -8.08 -22.68 -37.05
CA THR A 124 -8.14 -22.02 -35.75
C THR A 124 -9.35 -22.53 -34.99
N VAL A 125 -9.13 -23.01 -33.76
CA VAL A 125 -10.16 -23.41 -32.81
C VAL A 125 -10.09 -22.45 -31.62
N THR A 126 -11.12 -21.64 -31.45
CA THR A 126 -11.23 -20.70 -30.33
C THR A 126 -12.35 -21.14 -29.41
N HIS A 127 -12.06 -21.23 -28.11
CA HIS A 127 -13.02 -21.57 -27.08
C HIS A 127 -13.02 -20.48 -26.01
N SER A 128 -14.15 -19.81 -25.83
CA SER A 128 -14.33 -18.74 -24.87
C SER A 128 -15.32 -19.16 -23.80
N VAL A 129 -14.88 -19.16 -22.56
CA VAL A 129 -15.70 -19.39 -21.36
C VAL A 129 -15.53 -18.21 -20.40
N LYS A 130 -16.24 -18.23 -19.27
CA LYS A 130 -16.30 -17.10 -18.33
C LYS A 130 -14.93 -16.56 -17.91
N ASN A 131 -13.99 -17.46 -17.57
CA ASN A 131 -12.69 -17.06 -16.99
C ASN A 131 -11.48 -17.43 -17.86
N ILE A 132 -11.69 -18.07 -19.02
CA ILE A 132 -10.61 -18.52 -19.91
C ILE A 132 -11.01 -18.26 -21.36
N LEU A 133 -10.12 -17.62 -22.11
CA LEU A 133 -10.16 -17.56 -23.56
C LEU A 133 -8.98 -18.38 -24.09
N LEU A 134 -9.27 -19.46 -24.81
CA LEU A 134 -8.29 -20.35 -25.42
C LEU A 134 -8.38 -20.25 -26.95
N SER A 135 -7.25 -20.17 -27.63
CA SER A 135 -7.15 -20.29 -29.08
C SER A 135 -6.03 -21.26 -29.46
N VAL A 136 -6.39 -22.35 -30.13
CA VAL A 136 -5.46 -23.30 -30.74
C VAL A 136 -5.42 -23.00 -32.24
N ARG A 137 -4.25 -22.62 -32.75
CA ARG A 137 -4.04 -22.25 -34.16
C ARG A 137 -3.02 -23.20 -34.79
N VAL A 138 -3.42 -23.84 -35.87
CA VAL A 138 -2.52 -24.56 -36.78
C VAL A 138 -2.44 -23.75 -38.05
N LEU A 139 -1.25 -23.23 -38.36
CA LEU A 139 -1.00 -22.27 -39.44
C LEU A 139 -0.05 -22.86 -40.48
N GLU A 140 -0.31 -22.60 -41.76
CA GLU A 140 0.63 -22.97 -42.83
C GLU A 140 1.75 -21.93 -42.99
N LEU A 141 2.99 -22.40 -43.10
CA LEU A 141 4.18 -21.53 -43.17
C LEU A 141 4.16 -20.53 -44.34
N ARG A 142 3.43 -20.85 -45.41
CA ARG A 142 3.30 -19.98 -46.59
C ARG A 142 2.47 -18.73 -46.29
N ASN A 143 1.46 -18.87 -45.44
CA ASN A 143 0.49 -17.83 -45.13
C ASN A 143 0.74 -17.17 -43.76
N VAL A 144 1.69 -17.68 -42.97
CA VAL A 144 1.92 -17.22 -41.59
C VAL A 144 2.40 -15.76 -41.56
N GLY A 145 1.64 -14.90 -40.88
CA GLY A 145 2.01 -13.50 -40.60
C GLY A 145 2.49 -13.32 -39.17
N ALA A 146 2.50 -12.08 -38.70
CA ALA A 146 2.56 -11.82 -37.26
C ALA A 146 1.20 -12.15 -36.64
N GLU A 147 1.21 -12.91 -35.55
CA GLU A 147 0.01 -13.39 -34.88
C GLU A 147 -0.27 -12.53 -33.64
N VAL A 148 -1.50 -12.03 -33.53
CA VAL A 148 -1.96 -11.25 -32.36
C VAL A 148 -3.09 -12.00 -31.66
N PHE A 149 -3.07 -11.95 -30.33
CA PHE A 149 -4.08 -12.54 -29.47
C PHE A 149 -4.40 -11.63 -28.28
N PRO A 150 -5.68 -11.45 -27.90
CA PRO A 150 -6.90 -11.90 -28.60
C PRO A 150 -7.07 -11.30 -30.01
N ALA A 151 -7.87 -11.92 -30.87
CA ALA A 151 -8.12 -11.38 -32.20
C ALA A 151 -8.98 -10.08 -32.11
N PRO A 152 -8.81 -9.11 -33.02
CA PRO A 152 -9.63 -7.90 -33.05
C PRO A 152 -11.11 -8.25 -33.19
N GLY A 153 -11.98 -7.74 -32.30
CA GLY A 153 -13.42 -8.02 -32.30
C GLY A 153 -13.84 -9.27 -31.52
N THR A 154 -12.89 -10.11 -31.07
CA THR A 154 -13.19 -11.13 -30.04
C THR A 154 -13.12 -10.51 -28.64
N VAL A 155 -14.31 -10.13 -28.18
CA VAL A 155 -14.76 -10.01 -26.78
C VAL A 155 -14.28 -8.77 -25.96
N ASP A 156 -15.24 -7.91 -25.64
CA ASP A 156 -15.19 -6.79 -24.67
C ASP A 156 -14.87 -7.22 -23.21
N GLN A 157 -14.93 -8.52 -22.92
CA GLN A 157 -14.95 -9.11 -21.57
C GLN A 157 -13.54 -9.28 -20.96
N TRP A 158 -12.49 -9.34 -21.77
CA TRP A 158 -11.10 -9.44 -21.31
C TRP A 158 -10.29 -8.14 -21.53
N GLY A 159 -10.97 -7.08 -22.01
CA GLY A 159 -10.40 -5.76 -22.25
C GLY A 159 -9.69 -5.59 -23.59
N GLY A 160 -9.90 -6.47 -24.58
CA GLY A 160 -9.24 -6.39 -25.89
C GLY A 160 -9.73 -5.19 -26.71
N GLY A 161 -8.89 -4.17 -26.86
CA GLY A 161 -9.13 -3.07 -27.80
C GLY A 161 -8.37 -3.32 -29.10
N GLY A 162 -9.08 -3.18 -30.22
CA GLY A 162 -8.65 -3.56 -31.58
C GLY A 162 -7.31 -3.00 -32.03
N GLY A 163 -6.69 -3.75 -32.96
CA GLY A 163 -5.35 -3.51 -33.48
C GLY A 163 -5.16 -2.21 -34.26
N GLY A 164 -3.87 -1.94 -34.50
CA GLY A 164 -3.41 -0.84 -35.34
C GLY A 164 -3.23 0.46 -34.58
N SER A 165 -2.05 0.65 -34.00
CA SER A 165 -1.52 1.99 -33.69
C SER A 165 -2.39 2.87 -32.76
N SER A 166 -2.41 2.60 -31.46
CA SER A 166 -2.41 3.65 -30.42
C SER A 166 -2.60 3.07 -29.02
N VAL A 167 -2.07 3.82 -28.05
CA VAL A 167 -2.06 3.68 -26.59
C VAL A 167 -3.49 3.64 -25.98
N GLY A 168 -4.33 2.68 -26.38
CA GLY A 168 -5.73 2.62 -25.94
C GLY A 168 -6.43 1.26 -25.95
N GLY A 169 -5.77 0.18 -26.40
CA GLY A 169 -6.32 -1.18 -26.35
C GLY A 169 -5.73 -2.00 -25.19
N GLY A 170 -6.53 -2.83 -24.53
CA GLY A 170 -6.11 -3.56 -23.31
C GLY A 170 -5.13 -4.71 -23.55
N ASN A 171 -5.40 -5.89 -23.00
CA ASN A 171 -4.38 -6.96 -22.92
C ASN A 171 -4.19 -7.67 -24.27
N TRP A 172 -2.95 -7.76 -24.76
CA TRP A 172 -2.62 -8.52 -25.96
C TRP A 172 -1.18 -9.08 -25.96
N ILE A 173 -0.98 -10.13 -26.74
CA ILE A 173 0.33 -10.73 -27.05
C ILE A 173 0.49 -10.81 -28.56
N ARG A 174 1.68 -10.47 -29.05
CA ARG A 174 2.04 -10.46 -30.47
C ARG A 174 3.30 -11.27 -30.69
N LEU A 175 3.21 -12.30 -31.54
CA LEU A 175 4.33 -13.09 -32.01
C LEU A 175 4.67 -12.67 -33.43
N GLU A 176 5.92 -12.31 -33.68
CA GLU A 176 6.39 -11.97 -35.04
C GLU A 176 6.57 -13.24 -35.89
N ARG A 177 6.62 -13.04 -37.20
CA ARG A 177 6.64 -14.14 -38.18
C ARG A 177 7.89 -15.02 -38.01
N GLU A 178 9.03 -14.41 -37.72
CA GLU A 178 10.33 -15.04 -37.56
C GLU A 178 10.31 -16.11 -36.46
N ALA A 179 9.80 -15.76 -35.28
CA ALA A 179 9.65 -16.66 -34.13
C ALA A 179 8.76 -17.88 -34.45
N LEU A 180 7.71 -17.69 -35.27
CA LEU A 180 6.81 -18.75 -35.72
C LEU A 180 7.49 -19.67 -36.75
N MET A 181 8.30 -19.12 -37.66
CA MET A 181 8.97 -19.89 -38.71
C MET A 181 10.05 -20.82 -38.15
N GLU A 182 10.83 -20.35 -37.18
CA GLU A 182 11.92 -21.11 -36.53
C GLU A 182 11.43 -22.38 -35.81
N ASN A 183 10.18 -22.37 -35.35
CA ASN A 183 9.59 -23.44 -34.56
C ASN A 183 8.51 -24.22 -35.33
N SER A 184 8.59 -24.22 -36.65
CA SER A 184 7.67 -24.97 -37.50
C SER A 184 8.05 -26.45 -37.61
N GLU A 185 7.04 -27.32 -37.63
CA GLU A 185 7.23 -28.77 -37.75
C GLU A 185 6.35 -29.31 -38.89
N GLY A 186 6.98 -29.86 -39.92
CA GLY A 186 6.27 -30.42 -41.08
C GLY A 186 5.57 -29.35 -41.94
N GLY A 187 6.08 -28.12 -41.97
CA GLY A 187 5.49 -27.00 -42.72
C GLY A 187 4.27 -26.35 -42.05
N LEU A 188 3.93 -26.79 -40.82
CA LEU A 188 2.87 -26.24 -40.00
C LEU A 188 3.44 -25.64 -38.72
N VAL A 189 2.82 -24.56 -38.27
CA VAL A 189 3.06 -23.94 -36.97
C VAL A 189 1.89 -24.26 -36.05
N ARG A 190 2.18 -24.81 -34.86
CA ARG A 190 1.17 -25.15 -33.85
C ARG A 190 1.32 -24.20 -32.68
N LEU A 191 0.35 -23.29 -32.56
CA LEU A 191 0.34 -22.20 -31.60
C LEU A 191 -0.86 -22.37 -30.64
N VAL A 192 -0.59 -22.34 -29.34
CA VAL A 192 -1.60 -22.33 -28.29
C VAL A 192 -1.52 -20.99 -27.57
N LEU A 193 -2.65 -20.31 -27.45
CA LEU A 193 -2.77 -18.99 -26.84
C LEU A 193 -3.87 -19.02 -25.79
N VAL A 194 -3.58 -18.56 -24.58
CA VAL A 194 -4.53 -18.58 -23.46
C VAL A 194 -4.55 -17.24 -22.74
N ALA A 195 -5.74 -16.77 -22.41
CA ALA A 195 -5.97 -15.58 -21.59
C ALA A 195 -6.81 -15.98 -20.37
N PHE A 196 -6.28 -15.74 -19.16
CA PHE A 196 -6.89 -16.14 -17.89
C PHE A 196 -7.46 -14.96 -17.10
N ASP A 197 -8.73 -15.00 -16.74
CA ASP A 197 -9.32 -14.07 -15.78
C ASP A 197 -9.20 -14.61 -14.35
N ARG A 198 -8.79 -13.76 -13.40
CA ARG A 198 -8.63 -14.04 -11.96
C ARG A 198 -7.56 -15.07 -11.59
N LEU A 199 -6.76 -15.57 -12.53
CA LEU A 199 -5.62 -16.41 -12.19
C LEU A 199 -4.57 -15.63 -11.38
N GLU A 200 -4.47 -14.33 -11.61
CA GLU A 200 -3.63 -13.40 -10.86
C GLU A 200 -3.96 -13.36 -9.36
N GLU A 201 -5.21 -13.59 -8.96
CA GLU A 201 -5.61 -13.61 -7.55
C GLU A 201 -5.06 -14.86 -6.83
N ILE A 202 -4.83 -15.93 -7.59
CA ILE A 202 -4.33 -17.21 -7.09
C ILE A 202 -2.81 -17.22 -7.08
N LEU A 203 -2.16 -16.76 -8.14
CA LEU A 203 -0.70 -16.74 -8.31
C LEU A 203 -0.04 -15.51 -7.66
N GLN A 204 -0.34 -15.24 -6.40
CA GLN A 204 0.26 -14.12 -5.67
C GLN A 204 1.67 -14.47 -5.14
N VAL A 205 2.54 -13.46 -5.04
CA VAL A 205 3.90 -13.62 -4.52
C VAL A 205 3.89 -13.57 -2.99
N GLU A 206 4.50 -14.57 -2.35
CA GLU A 206 4.77 -14.53 -0.91
C GLU A 206 6.12 -13.85 -0.68
N ALA A 207 6.10 -12.59 -0.26
CA ALA A 207 7.31 -11.80 -0.01
C ALA A 207 7.34 -11.32 1.45
N PRO A 208 8.29 -11.81 2.28
CA PRO A 208 8.32 -11.51 3.71
C PRO A 208 8.68 -10.06 4.06
N ASN A 209 9.37 -9.33 3.17
CA ASN A 209 9.91 -7.99 3.43
C ASN A 209 9.58 -6.92 2.37
N ALA A 210 8.83 -7.26 1.32
CA ALA A 210 8.42 -6.33 0.27
C ALA A 210 6.99 -6.66 -0.17
N THR A 211 6.09 -5.69 -0.19
CA THR A 211 4.73 -5.90 -0.67
C THR A 211 4.71 -5.88 -2.20
N ARG A 212 5.18 -6.95 -2.85
CA ARG A 212 5.04 -7.14 -4.31
C ARG A 212 3.71 -7.83 -4.61
N LEU A 213 3.01 -7.39 -5.64
CA LEU A 213 1.79 -8.06 -6.12
C LEU A 213 1.78 -8.21 -7.63
N ILE A 214 1.05 -9.21 -8.12
CA ILE A 214 0.74 -9.33 -9.54
C ILE A 214 -0.38 -8.34 -9.87
N ASN A 215 -0.08 -7.40 -10.77
CA ASN A 215 -0.93 -6.26 -11.10
C ASN A 215 -1.49 -6.30 -12.53
N SER A 216 -1.56 -7.47 -13.14
CA SER A 216 -2.16 -7.66 -14.46
C SER A 216 -2.89 -8.99 -14.53
N LYS A 217 -3.74 -9.15 -15.55
CA LYS A 217 -4.21 -10.48 -15.93
C LYS A 217 -3.04 -11.31 -16.49
N VAL A 218 -3.23 -12.63 -16.53
CA VAL A 218 -2.23 -13.57 -17.04
C VAL A 218 -2.54 -13.95 -18.49
N ILE A 219 -1.57 -13.77 -19.38
CA ILE A 219 -1.66 -14.17 -20.79
C ILE A 219 -0.56 -15.19 -21.10
N SER A 220 -0.85 -16.15 -21.95
CA SER A 220 0.00 -17.29 -22.22
C SER A 220 0.12 -17.54 -23.72
N ALA A 221 1.31 -17.91 -24.14
CA ALA A 221 1.59 -18.38 -25.49
C ALA A 221 2.57 -19.55 -25.42
N SER A 222 2.30 -20.59 -26.19
CA SER A 222 3.14 -21.78 -26.31
C SER A 222 3.20 -22.23 -27.76
N LEU A 223 4.36 -22.77 -28.17
CA LEU A 223 4.66 -23.16 -29.53
C LEU A 223 5.23 -24.58 -29.55
N GLY A 224 4.86 -25.41 -30.52
CA GLY A 224 5.50 -26.72 -30.74
C GLY A 224 5.55 -27.66 -29.53
N LYS A 225 6.51 -28.60 -29.55
CA LYS A 225 6.74 -29.60 -28.49
C LYS A 225 7.88 -29.17 -27.57
N GLY A 226 7.60 -28.28 -26.63
CA GLY A 226 8.59 -27.86 -25.65
C GLY A 226 8.01 -26.89 -24.63
N ARG A 227 8.45 -27.02 -23.37
CA ARG A 227 8.22 -25.99 -22.35
C ARG A 227 9.44 -25.08 -22.39
N HIS A 228 9.21 -23.77 -22.46
CA HIS A 228 10.28 -22.76 -22.48
C HIS A 228 11.13 -22.83 -23.77
N ILE A 229 10.50 -22.53 -24.90
CA ILE A 229 11.20 -22.34 -26.18
C ILE A 229 11.83 -20.95 -26.18
N GLN A 230 13.15 -20.88 -26.36
CA GLN A 230 13.84 -19.62 -26.62
C GLN A 230 13.56 -19.13 -28.04
N LEU A 231 13.25 -17.86 -28.17
CA LEU A 231 12.93 -17.18 -29.41
C LEU A 231 14.10 -16.28 -29.81
N SER A 232 14.50 -16.35 -31.08
CA SER A 232 15.50 -15.42 -31.63
C SER A 232 14.97 -13.98 -31.70
N ASP A 233 13.66 -13.83 -31.94
CA ASP A 233 12.94 -12.56 -31.91
C ASP A 233 11.93 -12.55 -30.74
N PRO A 234 12.06 -11.63 -29.75
CA PRO A 234 11.26 -11.66 -28.54
C PRO A 234 9.78 -11.37 -28.80
N VAL A 235 8.92 -12.09 -28.07
CA VAL A 235 7.47 -11.84 -28.05
C VAL A 235 7.17 -10.49 -27.42
N THR A 236 6.25 -9.73 -28.01
CA THR A 236 5.82 -8.42 -27.48
C THR A 236 4.44 -8.57 -26.84
N ILE A 237 4.33 -8.12 -25.60
CA ILE A 237 3.14 -8.29 -24.76
C ILE A 237 2.75 -6.94 -24.19
N CYS A 238 1.47 -6.57 -24.26
CA CYS A 238 0.93 -5.39 -23.60
C CYS A 238 -0.11 -5.84 -22.57
N LEU A 239 0.08 -5.44 -21.32
CA LEU A 239 -0.80 -5.78 -20.22
C LEU A 239 -1.26 -4.51 -19.51
N ARG A 240 -2.57 -4.45 -19.21
CA ARG A 240 -3.20 -3.38 -18.47
C ARG A 240 -3.02 -3.60 -16.96
N HIS A 241 -2.69 -2.53 -16.27
CA HIS A 241 -2.61 -2.51 -14.80
C HIS A 241 -4.01 -2.66 -14.18
N ILE A 242 -4.15 -3.60 -13.25
CA ILE A 242 -5.40 -3.79 -12.46
C ILE A 242 -5.56 -2.64 -11.48
N ARG A 243 -4.48 -2.26 -10.79
CA ARG A 243 -4.39 -1.10 -9.90
C ARG A 243 -3.45 -0.06 -10.49
N THR A 244 -3.86 1.20 -10.54
CA THR A 244 -2.99 2.30 -10.98
C THR A 244 -2.46 3.14 -9.82
N ASP A 245 -3.05 2.98 -8.64
CA ASP A 245 -2.72 3.73 -7.43
C ASP A 245 -1.91 2.86 -6.45
N ASN A 246 -1.04 3.49 -5.66
CA ASN A 246 -0.20 2.81 -4.65
C ASN A 246 0.71 1.71 -5.22
N VAL A 247 1.07 1.77 -6.50
CA VAL A 247 1.96 0.79 -7.13
C VAL A 247 3.04 1.49 -7.94
N THR A 248 4.27 0.98 -7.88
CA THR A 248 5.41 1.48 -8.64
C THR A 248 6.27 0.34 -9.15
N ASN A 249 7.28 0.66 -9.97
CA ASN A 249 8.29 -0.29 -10.44
C ASN A 249 7.68 -1.53 -11.13
N PRO A 250 7.07 -1.37 -12.32
CA PRO A 250 6.54 -2.50 -13.07
C PRO A 250 7.69 -3.37 -13.60
N VAL A 251 7.57 -4.67 -13.38
CA VAL A 251 8.50 -5.69 -13.86
C VAL A 251 7.73 -6.74 -14.64
N CYS A 252 8.25 -7.08 -15.82
CA CYS A 252 7.72 -8.14 -16.65
C CYS A 252 8.20 -9.48 -16.11
N VAL A 253 7.27 -10.38 -15.77
CA VAL A 253 7.58 -11.68 -15.21
C VAL A 253 6.90 -12.79 -15.99
N PHE A 254 7.51 -13.97 -15.94
CA PHE A 254 6.95 -15.19 -16.48
C PHE A 254 6.81 -16.26 -15.39
N TRP A 255 5.91 -17.22 -15.61
CA TRP A 255 5.68 -18.32 -14.67
C TRP A 255 6.69 -19.45 -14.90
N ASP A 256 7.62 -19.64 -13.97
CA ASP A 256 8.53 -20.77 -13.97
C ASP A 256 7.85 -22.01 -13.39
N TYR A 257 7.54 -22.98 -14.25
CA TYR A 257 6.91 -24.24 -13.85
C TYR A 257 7.79 -25.11 -12.92
N THR A 258 9.11 -24.97 -12.98
CA THR A 258 10.04 -25.76 -12.17
C THR A 258 10.09 -25.27 -10.72
N MET A 259 10.20 -23.95 -10.55
CA MET A 259 10.18 -23.31 -9.24
C MET A 259 8.75 -23.10 -8.71
N SER A 260 7.74 -23.17 -9.59
CA SER A 260 6.36 -22.78 -9.28
C SER A 260 6.32 -21.37 -8.68
N SER A 261 7.02 -20.44 -9.32
CA SER A 261 7.14 -19.04 -8.92
C SER A 261 7.29 -18.13 -10.14
N TRP A 262 7.00 -16.84 -9.96
CA TRP A 262 7.29 -15.82 -10.95
C TRP A 262 8.80 -15.56 -11.05
N SER A 263 9.32 -15.47 -12.28
CA SER A 263 10.71 -15.14 -12.56
C SER A 263 10.79 -13.95 -13.54
N GLU A 264 11.84 -13.16 -13.39
CA GLU A 264 12.14 -11.98 -14.25
C GLU A 264 13.08 -12.36 -15.42
N GLU A 265 13.64 -13.57 -15.42
CA GLU A 265 14.62 -14.01 -16.42
C GLU A 265 14.07 -13.98 -17.84
N GLY A 266 14.85 -13.50 -18.82
CA GLY A 266 14.45 -13.45 -20.23
C GLY A 266 13.35 -12.44 -20.57
N CYS A 267 12.81 -11.70 -19.60
CA CYS A 267 11.78 -10.68 -19.79
C CYS A 267 12.30 -9.28 -19.43
N ARG A 268 11.92 -8.28 -20.23
CA ARG A 268 12.24 -6.86 -19.98
C ARG A 268 11.09 -5.94 -20.32
N VAL A 269 10.98 -4.84 -19.57
CA VAL A 269 10.04 -3.76 -19.87
C VAL A 269 10.57 -2.96 -21.05
N GLU A 270 9.76 -2.83 -22.11
CA GLU A 270 10.06 -1.97 -23.26
C GLU A 270 9.58 -0.55 -23.00
N SER A 271 8.34 -0.40 -22.54
CA SER A 271 7.77 0.89 -22.14
C SER A 271 6.66 0.69 -21.12
N THR A 272 6.47 1.68 -20.26
CA THR A 272 5.40 1.65 -19.25
C THR A 272 4.75 3.03 -19.15
N ASN A 273 3.44 3.01 -18.92
CA ASN A 273 2.62 4.17 -18.61
C ASN A 273 1.80 3.87 -17.34
N LEU A 274 1.04 4.84 -16.85
CA LEU A 274 0.21 4.68 -15.64
C LEU A 274 -0.74 3.49 -15.73
N THR A 275 -1.25 3.18 -16.93
CA THR A 275 -2.30 2.18 -17.13
C THR A 275 -1.83 0.89 -17.78
N HIS A 276 -0.68 0.88 -18.46
CA HIS A 276 -0.23 -0.26 -19.25
C HIS A 276 1.29 -0.38 -19.21
N THR A 277 1.77 -1.62 -19.28
CA THR A 277 3.19 -1.92 -19.51
C THR A 277 3.34 -2.85 -20.70
N ILE A 278 4.32 -2.54 -21.55
CA ILE A 278 4.73 -3.34 -22.68
C ILE A 278 6.00 -4.10 -22.31
N CYS A 279 5.94 -5.41 -22.45
CA CYS A 279 6.98 -6.36 -22.14
C CYS A 279 7.54 -6.99 -23.42
N LYS A 280 8.84 -7.22 -23.44
CA LYS A 280 9.53 -8.07 -24.43
C LYS A 280 10.17 -9.24 -23.72
N CYS A 281 9.79 -10.46 -24.11
CA CYS A 281 10.34 -11.69 -23.54
C CYS A 281 10.93 -12.57 -24.64
N ASP A 282 12.07 -13.21 -24.38
CA ASP A 282 12.80 -14.05 -25.32
C ASP A 282 12.38 -15.53 -25.31
N HIS A 283 11.26 -15.84 -24.67
CA HIS A 283 10.73 -17.19 -24.57
C HIS A 283 9.20 -17.16 -24.48
N LEU A 284 8.57 -18.34 -24.52
CA LEU A 284 7.12 -18.52 -24.49
C LEU A 284 6.68 -19.33 -23.26
N THR A 285 5.85 -18.73 -22.41
CA THR A 285 5.24 -19.36 -21.22
C THR A 285 3.93 -18.60 -20.83
N ASN A 286 3.74 -18.28 -19.54
CA ASN A 286 2.66 -17.44 -19.02
C ASN A 286 3.26 -16.15 -18.45
N PHE A 287 2.70 -15.00 -18.81
CA PHE A 287 3.24 -13.69 -18.50
C PHE A 287 2.31 -12.87 -17.64
N ALA A 288 2.90 -12.04 -16.77
CA ALA A 288 2.20 -11.07 -15.96
C ALA A 288 3.11 -9.85 -15.64
N ILE A 289 2.52 -8.83 -15.03
CA ILE A 289 3.24 -7.67 -14.49
C ILE A 289 3.29 -7.80 -12.97
N LEU A 290 4.49 -7.77 -12.41
CA LEU A 290 4.74 -7.64 -10.98
C LEU A 290 4.99 -6.15 -10.66
N MET A 291 4.38 -5.64 -9.59
CA MET A 291 4.62 -4.26 -9.12
C MET A 291 4.85 -4.21 -7.62
N ASP A 292 5.65 -3.24 -7.17
CA ASP A 292 5.84 -2.93 -5.76
C ASP A 292 4.66 -2.09 -5.25
N VAL A 293 3.96 -2.57 -4.22
CA VAL A 293 2.92 -1.81 -3.52
C VAL A 293 3.58 -0.82 -2.58
N GLN A 294 3.35 0.47 -2.82
CA GLN A 294 3.73 1.51 -1.89
C GLN A 294 2.64 1.65 -0.82
N ALA A 295 2.99 1.38 0.44
CA ALA A 295 2.16 1.83 1.55
C ALA A 295 2.21 3.38 1.56
N THR A 296 1.06 4.02 1.30
CA THR A 296 0.78 5.47 1.39
C THR A 296 1.08 6.35 0.16
N TYR A 297 0.20 6.31 -0.85
CA TYR A 297 0.00 7.43 -1.78
C TYR A 297 -1.07 8.38 -1.20
N LEU A 298 -0.64 9.51 -0.63
CA LEU A 298 -1.52 10.66 -0.49
C LEU A 298 -1.68 11.26 -1.90
N PRO A 299 -2.91 11.41 -2.43
CA PRO A 299 -3.11 12.02 -3.74
C PRO A 299 -2.37 13.36 -3.83
N PRO A 300 -1.73 13.70 -4.95
CA PRO A 300 -0.83 14.85 -5.07
C PRO A 300 -1.51 16.17 -4.71
N ASN A 301 -2.83 16.25 -4.90
CA ASN A 301 -3.64 17.38 -4.50
C ASN A 301 -3.72 17.53 -2.97
N HIS A 302 -3.86 16.42 -2.23
CA HIS A 302 -3.90 16.41 -0.77
C HIS A 302 -2.51 16.60 -0.15
N ALA A 303 -1.46 16.01 -0.74
CA ALA A 303 -0.08 16.25 -0.32
C ALA A 303 0.31 17.74 -0.48
N ARG A 304 -0.04 18.33 -1.64
CA ARG A 304 0.16 19.77 -1.90
C ARG A 304 -0.69 20.63 -0.97
N ALA A 305 -1.94 20.25 -0.70
CA ALA A 305 -2.80 20.98 0.23
C ALA A 305 -2.22 20.97 1.66
N LEU A 306 -1.78 19.81 2.16
CA LEU A 306 -1.16 19.70 3.47
C LEU A 306 0.12 20.53 3.55
N GLN A 307 0.98 20.47 2.52
CA GLN A 307 2.17 21.30 2.45
C GLN A 307 1.83 22.80 2.47
N VAL A 308 0.86 23.26 1.67
CA VAL A 308 0.43 24.66 1.65
C VAL A 308 -0.09 25.10 3.01
N ILE A 309 -0.93 24.28 3.66
CA ILE A 309 -1.46 24.55 5.00
C ILE A 309 -0.31 24.66 6.02
N THR A 310 0.64 23.71 6.01
CA THR A 310 1.80 23.73 6.91
C THR A 310 2.68 24.97 6.69
N TYR A 311 2.99 25.32 5.44
CA TYR A 311 3.81 26.50 5.14
C TYR A 311 3.13 27.80 5.58
N ILE A 312 1.84 27.98 5.27
CA ILE A 312 1.08 29.16 5.70
C ILE A 312 1.04 29.22 7.24
N GLY A 313 0.74 28.09 7.90
CA GLY A 313 0.70 28.00 9.35
C GLY A 313 2.03 28.35 10.01
N CYS A 314 3.14 27.80 9.51
CA CYS A 314 4.49 28.09 10.00
C CYS A 314 4.87 29.56 9.78
N ILE A 315 4.58 30.16 8.62
CA ILE A 315 4.89 31.58 8.38
C ILE A 315 4.13 32.48 9.37
N ILE A 316 2.84 32.21 9.60
CA ILE A 316 2.05 32.96 10.59
C ILE A 316 2.64 32.78 12.00
N SER A 317 3.00 31.54 12.38
CA SER A 317 3.62 31.24 13.67
C SER A 317 4.94 32.00 13.88
N VAL A 318 5.84 31.97 12.89
CA VAL A 318 7.10 32.72 12.91
C VAL A 318 6.88 34.22 13.13
N VAL A 319 5.94 34.84 12.40
CA VAL A 319 5.63 36.27 12.56
C VAL A 319 5.13 36.56 13.99
N CYS A 320 4.22 35.75 14.50
CA CYS A 320 3.71 35.87 15.87
C CYS A 320 4.81 35.72 16.92
N LEU A 321 5.71 34.74 16.77
CA LEU A 321 6.83 34.50 17.68
C LEU A 321 7.83 35.67 17.67
N ILE A 322 8.13 36.24 16.50
CA ILE A 322 8.99 37.43 16.37
C ILE A 322 8.36 38.62 17.11
N LEU A 323 7.06 38.87 16.90
CA LEU A 323 6.35 39.95 17.59
C LEU A 323 6.36 39.73 19.10
N ALA A 324 6.14 38.51 19.59
CA ALA A 324 6.21 38.18 21.01
C ALA A 324 7.61 38.40 21.61
N ILE A 325 8.67 38.04 20.88
CA ILE A 325 10.05 38.31 21.33
C ILE A 325 10.30 39.82 21.37
N ILE A 326 9.86 40.58 20.36
CA ILE A 326 10.01 42.04 20.33
C ILE A 326 9.30 42.69 21.51
N THR A 327 8.06 42.31 21.82
CA THR A 327 7.32 42.87 22.96
C THR A 327 8.06 42.60 24.27
N PHE A 328 8.54 41.36 24.52
CA PHE A 328 9.32 41.06 25.71
C PHE A 328 10.66 41.83 25.79
N GLN A 329 11.25 42.22 24.66
CA GLN A 329 12.48 43.02 24.63
C GLN A 329 12.22 44.51 24.87
N LEU A 330 11.11 45.05 24.35
CA LEU A 330 10.71 46.45 24.52
C LEU A 330 10.23 46.73 25.95
N PHE A 331 9.46 45.80 26.56
CA PHE A 331 9.00 45.89 27.94
C PHE A 331 10.07 45.42 28.94
N ARG A 332 11.23 46.09 28.93
CA ARG A 332 12.41 45.78 29.75
C ARG A 332 12.15 45.81 31.27
N GLY A 333 11.03 46.38 31.70
CA GLY A 333 10.57 46.47 33.09
C GLY A 333 9.81 45.25 33.63
N LEU A 334 9.49 44.24 32.80
CA LEU A 334 8.75 43.03 33.20
C LEU A 334 9.65 41.80 33.44
N LYS A 335 10.94 42.00 33.70
CA LYS A 335 11.90 40.90 33.89
C LYS A 335 11.58 40.07 35.13
N SER A 336 10.92 38.94 34.92
CA SER A 336 10.69 37.87 35.89
C SER A 336 11.25 36.54 35.38
N ASP A 337 11.58 35.61 36.28
CA ASP A 337 11.96 34.23 35.94
C ASP A 337 10.93 33.60 34.96
N ARG A 338 9.64 33.87 35.15
CA ARG A 338 8.55 33.43 34.24
C ARG A 338 8.70 34.00 32.82
N THR A 339 8.92 35.31 32.70
CA THR A 339 9.09 35.96 31.38
C THR A 339 10.36 35.49 30.68
N THR A 340 11.40 35.10 31.44
CA THR A 340 12.64 34.54 30.89
C THR A 340 12.42 33.13 30.36
N ILE A 341 11.66 32.28 31.06
CA ILE A 341 11.25 30.94 30.59
C ILE A 341 10.46 31.06 29.28
N HIS A 342 9.43 31.91 29.27
CA HIS A 342 8.56 32.12 28.11
C HIS A 342 9.33 32.66 26.90
N LYS A 343 10.28 33.59 27.13
CA LYS A 343 11.17 34.09 26.09
C LYS A 343 12.05 32.99 25.49
N ASN A 344 12.63 32.12 26.31
CA ASN A 344 13.46 31.01 25.80
C ASN A 344 12.62 29.98 25.03
N LEU A 345 11.40 29.68 25.50
CA LEU A 345 10.45 28.85 24.76
C LEU A 345 10.19 29.41 23.36
N CYS A 346 9.86 30.70 23.24
CA CYS A 346 9.63 31.35 21.96
C CYS A 346 10.88 31.33 21.06
N VAL A 347 12.08 31.53 21.62
CA VAL A 347 13.33 31.48 20.85
C VAL A 347 13.61 30.08 20.31
N CYS A 348 13.45 29.03 21.12
CA CYS A 348 13.63 27.65 20.68
C CYS A 348 12.64 27.27 19.57
N LEU A 349 11.37 27.64 19.73
CA LEU A 349 10.34 27.40 18.70
C LEU A 349 10.64 28.16 17.41
N LEU A 350 11.04 29.43 17.50
CA LEU A 350 11.40 30.22 16.32
C LEU A 350 12.56 29.59 15.54
N VAL A 351 13.62 29.18 16.24
CA VAL A 351 14.77 28.54 15.60
C VAL A 351 14.36 27.19 14.97
N ALA A 352 13.56 26.39 15.67
CA ALA A 352 13.06 25.12 15.14
C ALA A 352 12.18 25.30 13.88
N GLU A 353 11.27 26.28 13.89
CA GLU A 353 10.39 26.56 12.74
C GLU A 353 11.17 27.10 11.53
N VAL A 354 12.15 27.98 11.75
CA VAL A 354 13.01 28.48 10.67
C VAL A 354 13.84 27.34 10.07
N LEU A 355 14.41 26.47 10.91
CA LEU A 355 15.12 25.27 10.44
C LEU A 355 14.19 24.31 9.69
N PHE A 356 12.93 24.19 10.11
CA PHE A 356 11.95 23.33 9.46
C PHE A 356 11.61 23.85 8.06
N LEU A 357 11.32 25.15 7.93
CA LEU A 357 11.01 25.78 6.65
C LEU A 357 12.19 25.77 5.67
N ALA A 358 13.41 26.02 6.16
CA ALA A 358 14.59 26.09 5.31
C ALA A 358 15.19 24.70 4.99
N GLY A 359 15.05 23.74 5.90
CA GLY A 359 15.84 22.51 5.89
C GLY A 359 15.09 21.23 5.53
N ILE A 360 13.76 21.15 5.68
CA ILE A 360 13.03 19.87 5.54
C ILE A 360 13.15 19.24 4.15
N GLY A 361 13.31 20.07 3.10
CA GLY A 361 13.39 19.65 1.71
C GLY A 361 14.81 19.54 1.12
N GLN A 362 15.87 19.73 1.92
CA GLN A 362 17.26 19.71 1.44
C GLN A 362 17.85 18.29 1.48
N THR A 363 17.27 17.36 0.70
CA THR A 363 17.66 15.94 0.70
C THR A 363 18.84 15.59 -0.21
N ASP A 364 19.26 16.51 -1.08
CA ASP A 364 20.33 16.29 -2.07
C ASP A 364 21.70 15.99 -1.42
N GLN A 365 21.92 16.45 -0.19
CA GLN A 365 23.15 16.23 0.57
C GLN A 365 22.84 15.51 1.89
N ALA A 366 23.17 14.21 1.97
CA ALA A 366 22.91 13.38 3.15
C ALA A 366 23.49 13.95 4.45
N ILE A 367 24.69 14.55 4.40
CA ILE A 367 25.34 15.16 5.58
C ILE A 367 24.56 16.39 6.06
N LEU A 368 24.18 17.28 5.14
CA LEU A 368 23.39 18.47 5.47
C LEU A 368 22.03 18.08 6.06
N CYS A 369 21.38 17.09 5.45
CA CYS A 369 20.10 16.56 5.88
C CYS A 369 20.16 15.97 7.29
N GLY A 370 21.22 15.23 7.62
CA GLY A 370 21.46 14.69 8.96
C GLY A 370 21.70 15.77 10.01
N VAL A 371 22.49 16.81 9.68
CA VAL A 371 22.73 17.95 10.59
C VAL A 371 21.43 18.72 10.85
N VAL A 372 20.64 19.01 9.82
CA VAL A 372 19.33 19.66 9.95
C VAL A 372 18.39 18.83 10.83
N ALA A 373 18.30 17.52 10.59
CA ALA A 373 17.48 16.62 11.39
C ALA A 373 17.91 16.61 12.88
N GLY A 374 19.22 16.59 13.14
CA GLY A 374 19.77 16.65 14.51
C GLY A 374 19.48 17.98 15.22
N LEU A 375 19.62 19.11 14.53
CA LEU A 375 19.30 20.43 15.08
C LEU A 375 17.80 20.56 15.35
N LEU A 376 16.94 20.12 14.43
CA LEU A 376 15.50 20.11 14.65
C LEU A 376 15.13 19.24 15.85
N HIS A 377 15.72 18.05 15.99
CA HIS A 377 15.51 17.16 17.13
C HIS A 377 15.84 17.87 18.45
N PHE A 378 17.00 18.53 18.50
CA PHE A 378 17.45 19.27 19.68
C PHE A 378 16.54 20.45 20.04
N PHE A 379 16.26 21.35 19.09
CA PHE A 379 15.48 22.56 19.39
C PHE A 379 14.02 22.27 19.75
N PHE A 380 13.39 21.26 19.14
CA PHE A 380 12.05 20.84 19.55
C PHE A 380 12.04 20.26 20.97
N LEU A 381 13.00 19.40 21.32
CA LEU A 381 13.13 18.90 22.69
C LEU A 381 13.39 20.02 23.70
N CYS A 382 14.22 21.01 23.36
CA CYS A 382 14.42 22.20 24.18
C CYS A 382 13.12 23.01 24.36
N ALA A 383 12.32 23.18 23.30
CA ALA A 383 11.02 23.83 23.42
C ALA A 383 10.09 23.07 24.38
N PHE A 384 9.99 21.75 24.26
CA PHE A 384 9.21 20.95 25.20
C PHE A 384 9.74 21.00 26.64
N ALA A 385 11.06 21.00 26.83
CA ALA A 385 11.64 21.15 28.17
C ALA A 385 11.34 22.52 28.79
N TRP A 386 11.41 23.61 28.01
CA TRP A 386 10.99 24.94 28.47
C TRP A 386 9.50 25.03 28.76
N MET A 387 8.66 24.36 27.96
CA MET A 387 7.21 24.27 28.20
C MET A 387 6.90 23.51 29.50
N PHE A 388 7.63 22.43 29.80
CA PHE A 388 7.54 21.74 31.09
C PHE A 388 7.90 22.66 32.26
N LEU A 389 9.02 23.39 32.14
CA LEU A 389 9.45 24.33 33.17
C LEU A 389 8.49 25.50 33.35
N GLU A 390 7.79 25.92 32.30
CA GLU A 390 6.72 26.89 32.41
C GLU A 390 5.56 26.35 33.25
N GLY A 391 5.10 25.12 32.98
CA GLY A 391 4.07 24.46 33.78
C GLY A 391 4.48 24.26 35.23
N PHE A 392 5.74 23.89 35.47
CA PHE A 392 6.30 23.76 36.81
C PHE A 392 6.41 25.11 37.54
N GLN A 393 6.87 26.16 36.86
CA GLN A 393 6.95 27.51 37.43
C GLN A 393 5.56 28.05 37.82
N LEU A 394 4.55 27.79 36.99
CA LEU A 394 3.15 28.10 37.29
C LEU A 394 2.68 27.43 38.58
N TYR A 395 2.97 26.13 38.72
CA TYR A 395 2.63 25.37 39.92
C TYR A 395 3.32 25.92 41.18
N VAL A 396 4.63 26.20 41.09
CA VAL A 396 5.41 26.73 42.22
C VAL A 396 4.94 28.11 42.65
N MET A 397 4.67 29.02 41.70
CA MET A 397 4.10 30.35 42.00
C MET A 397 2.76 30.29 42.74
N LEU A 398 1.96 29.24 42.52
CA LEU A 398 0.66 29.09 43.17
C LEU A 398 0.78 28.56 44.61
N ILE A 399 1.83 27.80 44.95
CA ILE A 399 2.02 27.22 46.29
C ILE A 399 2.89 28.14 47.17
N GLU A 400 3.99 28.66 46.63
CA GLU A 400 4.96 29.51 47.35
C GLU A 400 4.56 30.98 47.20
N VAL A 401 3.52 31.43 47.90
CA VAL A 401 2.97 32.81 47.76
C VAL A 401 3.78 33.87 48.53
N PHE A 402 4.72 33.50 49.43
CA PHE A 402 5.32 34.45 50.37
C PHE A 402 6.82 34.31 50.74
N GLU A 403 7.64 33.50 50.06
CA GLU A 403 9.10 33.45 50.36
C GLU A 403 9.99 34.17 49.35
N ALA A 404 11.01 34.86 49.87
CA ALA A 404 11.94 35.72 49.15
C ALA A 404 12.68 34.97 48.02
N GLU A 405 12.61 35.58 46.84
CA GLU A 405 12.96 35.05 45.52
C GLU A 405 14.46 34.74 45.38
N LYS A 406 14.89 33.50 45.67
CA LYS A 406 16.21 33.01 45.20
C LYS A 406 16.04 32.49 43.77
N SER A 407 16.49 33.26 42.78
CA SER A 407 16.32 32.91 41.35
C SER A 407 16.87 31.51 41.05
N ARG A 408 15.98 30.61 40.61
CA ARG A 408 16.27 29.20 40.26
C ARG A 408 16.69 29.06 38.79
N ILE A 409 16.81 30.18 38.07
CA ILE A 409 16.96 30.23 36.62
C ILE A 409 18.18 29.45 36.09
N ARG A 410 19.30 29.41 36.82
CA ARG A 410 20.51 28.67 36.41
C ARG A 410 20.23 27.16 36.27
N TRP A 411 19.44 26.59 37.16
CA TRP A 411 19.04 25.17 37.09
C TRP A 411 18.07 24.91 35.95
N TYR A 412 17.17 25.85 35.67
CA TYR A 412 16.26 25.79 34.52
C TYR A 412 17.02 25.75 33.20
N TYR A 413 18.03 26.60 33.02
CA TYR A 413 18.91 26.56 31.85
C TYR A 413 19.66 25.22 31.72
N LEU A 414 20.21 24.71 32.83
CA LEU A 414 20.95 23.44 32.83
C LEU A 414 20.03 22.27 32.42
N PHE A 415 18.80 22.23 32.93
CA PHE A 415 17.83 21.19 32.61
C PHE A 415 17.31 21.32 31.17
N ALA A 416 16.84 22.51 30.78
CA ALA A 416 16.14 22.72 29.51
C ALA A 416 17.03 22.59 28.27
N TYR A 417 18.33 22.86 28.40
CA TYR A 417 19.29 22.64 27.32
C TYR A 417 20.11 21.35 27.52
N GLY A 418 20.44 21.00 28.75
CA GLY A 418 21.26 19.82 29.05
C GLY A 418 20.54 18.49 28.82
N ALA A 419 19.29 18.35 29.26
CA ALA A 419 18.55 17.10 29.08
C ALA A 419 18.30 16.78 27.59
N PRO A 420 17.83 17.72 26.74
CA PRO A 420 17.76 17.51 25.30
C PRO A 420 19.11 17.19 24.65
N LEU A 421 20.19 17.86 25.06
CA LEU A 421 21.53 17.62 24.52
C LEU A 421 21.99 16.18 24.77
N ILE A 422 21.75 15.67 25.99
CA ILE A 422 22.10 14.29 26.36
C ILE A 422 21.29 13.30 25.52
N ILE A 423 19.98 13.52 25.34
CA ILE A 423 19.12 12.64 24.53
C ILE A 423 19.64 12.59 23.09
N VAL A 424 19.88 13.75 22.46
CA VAL A 424 20.36 13.82 21.08
C VAL A 424 21.75 13.20 20.93
N ALA A 425 22.65 13.42 21.88
CA ALA A 425 23.99 12.83 21.87
C ALA A 425 23.95 11.30 21.95
N ILE A 426 23.13 10.73 22.84
CA ILE A 426 22.94 9.28 22.94
C ILE A 426 22.31 8.74 21.65
N SER A 427 21.28 9.40 21.12
CA SER A 427 20.65 9.00 19.86
C SER A 427 21.62 9.02 18.68
N CYS A 428 22.51 10.03 18.60
CA CYS A 428 23.54 10.12 17.57
C CYS A 428 24.61 9.04 17.70
N PHE A 429 24.93 8.62 18.93
CA PHE A 429 25.89 7.55 19.18
C PHE A 429 25.35 6.17 18.80
N ILE A 430 24.06 5.91 19.09
CA ILE A 430 23.44 4.60 18.83
C ILE A 430 23.20 4.38 17.33
N ASP A 431 22.61 5.36 16.63
CA ASP A 431 22.29 5.22 15.21
C ASP A 431 22.36 6.57 14.48
N PRO A 432 23.55 6.96 14.01
CA PRO A 432 23.73 8.22 13.27
C PRO A 432 23.06 8.19 11.90
N TYR A 433 22.83 7.01 11.30
CA TYR A 433 22.26 6.86 9.96
C TYR A 433 20.72 7.02 9.93
N SER A 434 20.08 7.02 11.10
CA SER A 434 18.63 7.28 11.24
C SER A 434 18.26 8.77 11.29
N TYR A 435 19.25 9.67 11.24
CA TYR A 435 19.03 11.12 11.06
C TYR A 435 18.95 11.47 9.57
N GLY A 436 17.73 11.64 9.06
CA GLY A 436 17.46 11.94 7.66
C GLY A 436 16.84 10.76 6.90
N THR A 437 16.06 11.08 5.87
CA THR A 437 15.47 10.10 4.94
C THR A 437 15.61 10.61 3.51
N ASP A 438 15.40 9.74 2.53
CA ASP A 438 15.47 10.11 1.11
C ASP A 438 14.38 11.11 0.68
N ARG A 439 13.33 11.28 1.50
CA ARG A 439 12.16 12.13 1.19
C ARG A 439 12.11 13.43 1.97
N TYR A 440 12.69 13.47 3.17
CA TYR A 440 12.69 14.65 4.05
C TYR A 440 13.79 14.57 5.12
N CYS A 441 14.27 15.72 5.57
CA CYS A 441 15.34 15.84 6.56
C CYS A 441 14.83 15.82 8.00
N TRP A 442 14.36 14.66 8.44
CA TRP A 442 13.90 14.40 9.79
C TRP A 442 14.28 12.98 10.26
N LEU A 443 14.01 12.66 11.53
CA LEU A 443 14.21 11.32 12.08
C LEU A 443 13.39 10.28 11.31
N ARG A 444 13.99 9.12 11.05
CA ARG A 444 13.31 7.98 10.41
C ARG A 444 12.17 7.46 11.31
N ALA A 445 10.95 7.42 10.77
CA ALA A 445 9.73 7.03 11.51
C ALA A 445 9.48 5.51 11.52
N ASP A 446 10.08 4.76 10.59
CA ASP A 446 9.82 3.33 10.38
C ASP A 446 10.43 2.42 11.46
N ASN A 447 11.30 2.97 12.33
CA ASN A 447 12.01 2.25 13.38
C ASN A 447 11.69 2.82 14.77
N PHE A 448 12.03 2.07 15.83
CA PHE A 448 11.92 2.52 17.22
C PHE A 448 12.72 3.79 17.54
N PHE A 449 13.61 4.23 16.64
CA PHE A 449 14.37 5.46 16.77
C PHE A 449 13.49 6.70 16.98
N ILE A 450 12.28 6.74 16.39
CA ILE A 450 11.33 7.85 16.56
C ILE A 450 10.89 8.05 18.02
N PHE A 451 10.96 7.01 18.87
CA PHE A 451 10.64 7.11 20.29
C PHE A 451 11.65 7.95 21.08
N SER A 452 12.86 8.19 20.55
CA SER A 452 13.81 9.14 21.16
C SER A 452 13.27 10.57 21.23
N PHE A 453 12.38 10.93 20.30
CA PHE A 453 11.66 12.20 20.28
C PHE A 453 10.27 12.07 20.91
N VAL A 454 9.47 11.11 20.45
CA VAL A 454 8.06 10.97 20.84
C VAL A 454 7.88 10.64 22.33
N GLY A 455 8.76 9.82 22.89
CA GLY A 455 8.71 9.43 24.30
C GLY A 455 8.80 10.65 25.24
N PRO A 456 9.87 11.46 25.17
CA PRO A 456 10.00 12.69 25.96
C PRO A 456 8.84 13.67 25.77
N VAL A 457 8.34 13.82 24.54
CA VAL A 457 7.20 14.71 24.23
C VAL A 457 5.94 14.27 24.95
N ILE A 458 5.59 12.98 24.89
CA ILE A 458 4.43 12.43 25.59
C ILE A 458 4.57 12.63 27.10
N ALA A 459 5.75 12.37 27.67
CA ALA A 459 5.99 12.55 29.11
C ALA A 459 5.79 14.01 29.55
N VAL A 460 6.30 14.98 28.77
CA VAL A 460 6.13 16.41 29.03
C VAL A 460 4.65 16.82 28.96
N ILE A 461 3.93 16.39 27.92
CA ILE A 461 2.51 16.71 27.75
C ILE A 461 1.71 16.20 28.95
N LEU A 462 1.93 14.95 29.37
CA LEU A 462 1.25 14.36 30.53
C LEU A 462 1.56 15.15 31.82
N ALA A 463 2.82 15.52 32.05
CA ALA A 463 3.19 16.30 33.22
C ALA A 463 2.56 17.71 33.22
N ASN A 464 2.51 18.38 32.07
CA ASN A 464 1.86 19.69 31.95
C ASN A 464 0.35 19.63 32.17
N LEU A 465 -0.32 18.55 31.74
CA LEU A 465 -1.74 18.34 32.05
C LEU A 465 -1.98 18.17 33.56
N VAL A 466 -1.07 17.48 34.26
CA VAL A 466 -1.10 17.37 35.73
C VAL A 466 -0.91 18.74 36.39
N PHE A 467 0.08 19.52 35.97
CA PHE A 467 0.28 20.87 36.53
C PHE A 467 -0.91 21.80 36.26
N LEU A 468 -1.47 21.76 35.05
CA LEU A 468 -2.63 22.56 34.67
C LEU A 468 -3.86 22.18 35.50
N SER A 469 -4.14 20.88 35.64
CA SER A 469 -5.28 20.41 36.45
C SER A 469 -5.15 20.79 37.93
N MET A 470 -3.95 20.67 38.51
CA MET A 470 -3.67 21.09 39.89
C MET A 470 -3.81 22.60 40.06
N ALA A 471 -3.31 23.40 39.10
CA ALA A 471 -3.46 24.85 39.10
C ALA A 471 -4.94 25.26 39.05
N ILE A 472 -5.73 24.66 38.15
CA ILE A 472 -7.17 24.90 38.04
C ILE A 472 -7.89 24.50 39.33
N TYR A 473 -7.61 23.31 39.87
CA TYR A 473 -8.20 22.85 41.13
C TYR A 473 -7.93 23.84 42.28
N MET A 474 -6.70 24.31 42.40
CA MET A 474 -6.31 25.22 43.47
C MET A 474 -6.92 26.61 43.26
N MET A 475 -6.96 27.12 42.02
CA MET A 475 -7.69 28.36 41.69
C MET A 475 -9.18 28.27 42.01
N CYS A 476 -9.85 27.17 41.64
CA CYS A 476 -11.26 26.94 41.97
C CYS A 476 -11.47 26.85 43.49
N ARG A 477 -10.57 26.19 44.22
CA ARG A 477 -10.62 26.11 45.68
C ARG A 477 -10.43 27.49 46.35
N HIS A 478 -9.48 28.30 45.88
CA HIS A 478 -9.26 29.66 46.38
C HIS A 478 -10.41 30.61 46.01
N ALA A 479 -10.99 30.47 44.82
CA ALA A 479 -12.20 31.19 44.43
C ALA A 479 -13.35 30.86 45.37
N ASN A 480 -13.60 29.57 45.64
CA ASN A 480 -14.64 29.14 46.58
C ASN A 480 -14.37 29.59 48.03
N ALA A 481 -13.11 29.58 48.48
CA ALA A 481 -12.72 30.10 49.79
C ALA A 481 -12.91 31.62 49.90
N SER A 482 -12.57 32.37 48.85
CA SER A 482 -12.76 33.84 48.79
C SER A 482 -14.25 34.24 48.75
N VAL A 483 -15.09 33.48 48.06
CA VAL A 483 -16.56 33.66 48.04
C VAL A 483 -17.16 33.33 49.40
N SER A 484 -16.69 32.27 50.07
CA SER A 484 -17.08 31.93 51.44
C SER A 484 -16.68 33.01 52.45
N MET A 485 -15.47 33.58 52.32
CA MET A 485 -15.03 34.71 53.15
C MET A 485 -15.87 35.97 52.89
N LYS A 486 -16.15 36.32 51.62
CA LYS A 486 -17.03 37.44 51.26
C LYS A 486 -18.45 37.25 51.80
N SER A 487 -19.00 36.03 51.72
CA SER A 487 -20.31 35.69 52.31
C SER A 487 -20.30 35.87 53.83
N LYS A 488 -19.23 35.47 54.52
CA LYS A 488 -19.09 35.60 55.98
C LYS A 488 -18.89 37.05 56.42
N GLU A 489 -18.23 37.86 55.59
CA GLU A 489 -18.02 39.29 55.82
C GLU A 489 -19.30 40.12 55.56
N HIS A 490 -20.05 39.81 54.50
CA HIS A 490 -21.40 40.36 54.26
C HIS A 490 -22.38 39.98 55.39
N SER A 491 -22.27 38.77 55.94
CA SER A 491 -23.07 38.34 57.11
C SER A 491 -22.73 39.15 58.37
N ARG A 492 -21.45 39.46 58.58
CA ARG A 492 -20.97 40.28 59.71
C ARG A 492 -21.33 41.75 59.57
N LEU A 493 -21.23 42.30 58.36
CA LEU A 493 -21.69 43.66 58.06
C LEU A 493 -23.21 43.79 58.20
N ALA A 494 -24.00 42.78 57.81
CA ALA A 494 -25.45 42.76 58.04
C ALA A 494 -25.85 42.72 59.52
N SER A 495 -25.01 42.13 60.39
CA SER A 495 -25.23 42.19 61.86
C SER A 495 -24.80 43.51 62.50
N ALA A 496 -23.93 44.29 61.85
CA ALA A 496 -23.45 45.59 62.33
C ALA A 496 -24.22 46.78 61.72
N SER A 497 -24.91 46.59 60.59
CA SER A 497 -25.68 47.64 59.91
C SER A 497 -27.12 47.79 60.39
N GLY A 498 -27.55 47.03 61.41
CA GLY A 498 -28.84 47.18 62.07
C GLY A 498 -29.03 48.52 62.80
N GLU A 499 -27.99 49.37 62.83
CA GLU A 499 -28.01 50.68 63.49
C GLU A 499 -27.73 51.88 62.55
N GLU A 500 -27.57 51.67 61.23
CA GLU A 500 -27.35 52.76 60.25
C GLU A 500 -28.25 52.68 58.99
N GLU A 501 -29.35 51.93 59.07
CA GLU A 501 -30.23 51.63 57.92
C GLU A 501 -30.97 52.86 57.34
N ASN A 502 -30.90 54.04 57.98
CA ASN A 502 -31.57 55.25 57.50
C ASN A 502 -30.69 56.24 56.71
N ALA A 503 -29.37 56.03 56.61
CA ALA A 503 -28.47 56.95 55.90
C ALA A 503 -28.03 56.46 54.50
N LEU A 504 -28.04 55.14 54.26
CA LEU A 504 -27.48 54.54 53.04
C LEU A 504 -28.45 54.56 51.83
N GLN A 505 -29.77 54.53 52.08
CA GLN A 505 -30.77 54.56 51.00
C GLN A 505 -30.73 55.85 50.18
N ASN A 506 -30.41 56.99 50.80
CA ASN A 506 -30.32 58.28 50.10
C ASN A 506 -29.01 58.48 49.31
N LYS A 507 -27.94 57.73 49.61
CA LYS A 507 -26.67 57.79 48.84
C LYS A 507 -26.61 56.80 47.67
N LEU A 508 -27.36 55.69 47.73
CA LEU A 508 -27.40 54.69 46.66
C LEU A 508 -28.19 55.18 45.42
N LEU A 509 -29.23 55.99 45.64
CA LEU A 509 -30.04 56.58 44.57
C LEU A 509 -29.28 57.65 43.75
N SER A 510 -28.31 58.37 44.35
CA SER A 510 -27.50 59.35 43.61
C SER A 510 -26.40 58.72 42.76
N HIS A 511 -25.81 57.60 43.21
CA HIS A 511 -24.77 56.88 42.44
C HIS A 511 -25.34 56.06 41.28
N LEU A 512 -26.54 55.50 41.42
CA LEU A 512 -27.23 54.77 40.34
C LEU A 512 -27.70 55.69 39.20
N ALA A 513 -27.89 56.99 39.47
CA ALA A 513 -28.19 57.99 38.44
C ALA A 513 -26.95 58.33 37.58
N TRP A 514 -25.74 58.22 38.13
CA TRP A 514 -24.49 58.53 37.41
C TRP A 514 -24.04 57.41 36.46
N LEU A 515 -24.26 56.14 36.82
CA LEU A 515 -23.83 54.97 36.04
C LEU A 515 -24.74 54.61 34.84
N ARG A 516 -25.97 55.14 34.78
CA ARG A 516 -26.86 54.97 33.62
C ARG A 516 -26.56 55.94 32.46
N GLY A 517 -25.61 56.86 32.62
CA GLY A 517 -25.19 57.83 31.61
C GLY A 517 -23.93 57.47 30.81
N ALA A 518 -23.37 56.27 31.00
CA ALA A 518 -22.17 55.82 30.28
C ALA A 518 -22.42 54.44 29.65
N ILE A 519 -23.26 54.47 28.61
CA ILE A 519 -23.11 53.62 27.41
C ILE A 519 -21.95 54.19 26.61
#